data_AF-A0A948FP91-F1
#
_entry.id   AF-A0A948FP91-F1
#
_cell.length_a   1.000
_cell.length_b   1.000
_cell.length_c   1.000
_cell.angle_alpha   90.00
_cell.angle_beta   90.00
_cell.angle_gamma   90.00
#
_symmetry.space_group_name_H-M   'P 1'
#
loop_
_entity.id
_entity.type
_entity.pdbx_description
1 polymer ?
#
loop_
_entity_poly.entity_id
_entity_poly.type
_entity_poly.pdbx_seq_one_letter_code
_entity_poly.pdbx_strand_id
1 'polypeptide(L)'
;MLILAVRPQDFLDLDFSVFTQIKTVCSVMAGISVSKIQEQTGVKNIIRTMPNLALSVGRGVTGVLEVGTISAEISEVINGTFSKVGKVVKLKDEDQIDHITAMA
;
A
#
# COMPACT_ATOMS: atom_id res chain seq x y z
N MET A 1 0.94 7.30 10.51
CA MET A 1 0.67 6.56 9.26
C MET A 1 -0.57 5.72 9.49
N LEU A 2 -1.45 5.61 8.50
CA LEU A 2 -2.62 4.70 8.53
C LEU A 2 -2.37 3.52 7.59
N ILE A 3 -2.71 2.30 8.00
CA ILE A 3 -2.67 1.11 7.14
C ILE A 3 -4.10 0.70 6.78
N LEU A 4 -4.40 0.64 5.49
CA LEU A 4 -5.67 0.16 4.94
C LEU A 4 -5.52 -1.30 4.52
N ALA A 5 -6.12 -2.18 5.32
CA ALA A 5 -6.13 -3.63 5.12
C ALA A 5 -7.56 -4.20 5.23
N VAL A 6 -8.52 -3.45 4.70
CA VAL A 6 -9.94 -3.85 4.62
C VAL A 6 -10.25 -4.43 3.24
N ARG A 7 -11.44 -5.03 3.09
CA ARG A 7 -11.89 -5.44 1.75
C ARG A 7 -12.12 -4.20 0.89
N PRO A 8 -11.72 -4.18 -0.40
CA PRO A 8 -11.91 -3.04 -1.29
C PRO A 8 -13.35 -2.51 -1.34
N GLN A 9 -14.34 -3.39 -1.25
CA GLN A 9 -15.76 -3.01 -1.21
C GLN A 9 -16.17 -2.25 0.05
N ASP A 10 -15.60 -2.60 1.21
CA ASP A 10 -15.93 -1.96 2.48
C ASP A 10 -15.25 -0.58 2.59
N PHE A 11 -14.13 -0.40 1.88
CA PHE A 11 -13.36 0.84 1.91
C PHE A 11 -14.23 2.05 1.58
N LEU A 12 -15.12 1.94 0.59
CA LEU A 12 -15.95 3.06 0.09
C LEU A 12 -16.92 3.60 1.13
N ASP A 13 -17.30 2.80 2.12
CA ASP A 13 -18.26 3.17 3.17
C ASP A 13 -17.57 3.69 4.44
N LEU A 14 -16.23 3.70 4.48
CA LEU A 14 -15.47 4.20 5.63
C LEU A 14 -15.43 5.73 5.65
N ASP A 15 -15.75 6.28 6.83
CA ASP A 15 -15.57 7.68 7.14
C ASP A 15 -14.16 7.95 7.69
N PHE A 16 -13.38 8.75 6.96
CA PHE A 16 -12.02 9.15 7.35
C PHE A 16 -11.98 10.48 8.11
N SER A 17 -13.11 11.15 8.32
CA SER A 17 -13.18 12.46 8.99
C SER A 17 -12.63 12.44 10.41
N VAL A 18 -12.65 11.29 11.07
CA VAL A 18 -12.10 11.08 12.42
C VAL A 18 -10.57 11.13 12.47
N PHE A 19 -9.90 10.99 11.33
CA PHE A 19 -8.45 10.92 11.27
C PHE A 19 -7.81 12.24 10.82
N THR A 20 -7.56 13.14 11.76
CA THR A 20 -7.15 14.52 11.46
C THR A 20 -5.64 14.73 11.26
N GLN A 21 -4.81 13.73 11.56
CA GLN A 21 -3.34 13.87 11.56
C GLN A 21 -2.62 12.81 10.73
N ILE A 22 -3.29 12.18 9.77
CA ILE A 22 -2.65 11.20 8.89
C ILE A 22 -1.78 11.93 7.86
N LYS A 23 -0.47 11.72 7.96
CA LYS A 23 0.50 12.22 6.97
C LYS A 23 0.76 11.28 5.80
N THR A 24 0.52 9.98 5.98
CA THR A 24 0.77 8.93 4.98
C THR A 24 -0.21 7.78 5.18
N VAL A 25 -0.78 7.29 4.08
CA VAL A 25 -1.60 6.08 4.03
C VAL A 25 -0.82 4.98 3.33
N CYS A 26 -0.75 3.79 3.93
CA CYS A 26 -0.28 2.58 3.31
C CYS A 26 -1.48 1.68 3.00
N SER A 27 -1.62 1.17 1.78
CA SER A 27 -2.74 0.30 1.39
C SER A 27 -2.22 -1.03 0.87
N VAL A 28 -2.81 -2.13 1.37
CA VAL A 28 -2.64 -3.48 0.80
C VAL A 28 -3.83 -3.89 -0.07
N MET A 29 -4.80 -3.00 -0.26
CA MET A 29 -6.04 -3.31 -0.96
C MET A 29 -5.81 -3.47 -2.45
N ALA A 30 -6.36 -4.55 -3.03
CA ALA A 30 -6.40 -4.74 -4.47
C ALA A 30 -7.48 -3.89 -5.14
N GLY A 31 -7.27 -3.50 -6.40
CA GLY A 31 -8.30 -2.85 -7.22
C GLY A 31 -8.72 -1.42 -6.82
N ILE A 32 -8.09 -0.80 -5.81
CA ILE A 32 -8.34 0.60 -5.42
C ILE A 32 -7.15 1.45 -5.86
N SER A 33 -7.39 2.41 -6.75
CA SER A 33 -6.34 3.27 -7.28
C SER A 33 -5.79 4.24 -6.23
N VAL A 34 -4.54 4.69 -6.41
CA VAL A 34 -3.95 5.75 -5.58
C VAL A 34 -4.85 6.98 -5.54
N SER A 35 -5.37 7.40 -6.69
CA SER A 35 -6.26 8.56 -6.79
C SER A 35 -7.53 8.38 -5.95
N LYS A 36 -8.14 7.19 -5.94
CA LYS A 36 -9.32 6.92 -5.12
C LYS A 36 -9.02 6.97 -3.63
N ILE A 37 -7.86 6.46 -3.21
CA ILE A 37 -7.42 6.53 -1.82
C ILE A 37 -7.21 7.98 -1.40
N GLN A 38 -6.56 8.80 -2.24
CA GLN A 38 -6.35 10.22 -1.97
C GLN A 38 -7.67 10.98 -1.85
N GLU A 39 -8.62 10.73 -2.76
CA GLU A 39 -9.95 11.34 -2.75
C GLU A 39 -10.68 11.05 -1.43
N GLN A 40 -10.70 9.79 -1.01
CA GLN A 40 -11.50 9.37 0.13
C GLN A 40 -10.85 9.69 1.49
N THR A 41 -9.52 9.62 1.58
CA THR A 41 -8.79 9.88 2.84
C THR A 41 -8.35 11.33 3.00
N GLY A 42 -8.32 12.12 1.91
CA GLY A 42 -7.73 13.46 1.88
C GLY A 42 -6.20 13.49 1.99
N VAL A 43 -5.53 12.33 2.06
CA VAL A 43 -4.08 12.23 2.27
C VAL A 43 -3.38 12.09 0.92
N LYS A 44 -2.40 12.96 0.64
CA LYS A 44 -1.66 12.94 -0.64
C LYS A 44 -0.57 11.87 -0.72
N ASN A 45 0.01 11.53 0.42
CA ASN A 45 1.13 10.59 0.52
C ASN A 45 0.60 9.16 0.64
N ILE A 46 0.68 8.41 -0.45
CA ILE A 46 0.17 7.04 -0.53
C ILE A 46 1.32 6.08 -0.77
N ILE A 47 1.34 4.98 -0.01
CA ILE A 47 2.17 3.82 -0.28
C ILE A 47 1.22 2.68 -0.63
N ARG A 48 1.18 2.26 -1.90
CA ARG A 48 0.49 1.03 -2.26
C ARG A 48 1.46 -0.13 -2.14
N THR A 49 1.00 -1.18 -1.49
CA THR A 49 1.73 -2.44 -1.35
C THR A 49 0.86 -3.56 -1.88
N MET A 50 1.46 -4.48 -2.65
CA MET A 50 0.76 -5.62 -3.20
C MET A 50 1.48 -6.89 -2.76
N PRO A 51 1.18 -7.40 -1.56
CA PRO A 51 1.72 -8.66 -1.08
C PRO A 51 1.00 -9.85 -1.73
N ASN A 52 1.68 -11.00 -1.82
CA ASN A 52 1.08 -12.27 -2.21
C ASN A 52 0.93 -13.24 -1.02
N LEU A 53 0.18 -14.33 -1.25
CA LEU A 53 -0.13 -15.32 -0.21
C LEU A 53 1.11 -16.04 0.34
N ALA A 54 2.17 -16.13 -0.47
CA ALA A 54 3.44 -16.75 -0.09
C ALA A 54 4.19 -15.99 1.02
N LEU A 55 3.76 -14.78 1.41
CA LEU A 55 4.25 -14.11 2.63
C LEU A 55 4.06 -14.97 3.88
N SER A 56 2.97 -15.73 3.96
CA SER A 56 2.66 -16.58 5.12
C SER A 56 3.72 -17.67 5.38
N VAL A 57 4.49 -18.02 4.35
CA VAL A 57 5.57 -19.03 4.42
C VAL A 57 6.95 -18.40 4.21
N GLY A 58 7.07 -17.07 4.30
CA GLY A 58 8.33 -16.34 4.22
C GLY A 58 8.98 -16.31 2.84
N ARG A 59 8.22 -16.59 1.77
CA ARG A 59 8.71 -16.63 0.38
C ARG A 59 7.94 -15.68 -0.53
N GLY A 60 7.25 -14.69 0.05
CA GLY A 60 6.41 -13.82 -0.74
C GLY A 60 7.17 -12.79 -1.55
N VAL A 61 6.44 -12.11 -2.43
CA VAL A 61 6.90 -10.92 -3.12
C VAL A 61 5.90 -9.82 -2.80
N THR A 62 6.41 -8.62 -2.54
CA THR A 62 5.58 -7.44 -2.31
C THR A 62 6.00 -6.33 -3.25
N GLY A 63 5.11 -5.96 -4.16
CA GLY A 63 5.26 -4.72 -4.93
C GLY A 63 5.01 -3.51 -4.04
N VAL A 64 5.83 -2.47 -4.14
CA VAL A 64 5.68 -1.23 -3.35
C VAL A 64 5.75 -0.04 -4.28
N LEU A 65 4.66 0.72 -4.36
CA LEU A 65 4.56 1.99 -5.06
C LEU A 65 4.43 3.12 -4.05
N GLU A 66 5.34 4.09 -4.10
CA GLU A 66 5.32 5.29 -3.25
C GLU A 66 4.89 6.50 -4.09
N VAL A 67 3.83 7.19 -3.67
CA VAL A 67 3.29 8.38 -4.35
C VAL A 67 3.23 9.56 -3.38
N GLY A 68 3.77 10.71 -3.82
CA GLY A 68 3.88 11.93 -3.03
C GLY A 68 5.25 12.12 -2.39
N THR A 69 5.30 12.76 -1.23
CA THR A 69 6.54 13.01 -0.48
C THR A 69 6.58 12.10 0.74
N ILE A 70 7.05 10.86 0.51
CA ILE A 70 7.23 9.88 1.58
C ILE A 70 8.58 10.13 2.26
N SER A 71 8.62 10.15 3.60
CA SER A 71 9.88 10.26 4.33
C SER A 71 10.67 8.95 4.23
N ALA A 72 11.99 9.06 4.19
CA ALA A 72 12.88 7.89 4.15
C ALA A 72 12.62 6.91 5.29
N GLU A 73 12.32 7.42 6.49
CA GLU A 73 11.95 6.62 7.66
C GLU A 73 10.70 5.75 7.42
N ILE A 74 9.64 6.32 6.82
CA ILE A 74 8.42 5.56 6.53
C ILE A 74 8.69 4.53 5.44
N SER A 75 9.40 4.90 4.37
CA SER A 75 9.78 3.98 3.31
C SER A 75 10.62 2.82 3.87
N GLU A 76 11.56 3.09 4.78
CA GLU A 76 12.39 2.06 5.42
C GLU A 76 11.57 1.13 6.31
N VAL A 77 10.62 1.67 7.08
CA VAL A 77 9.69 0.85 7.90
C VAL A 77 8.87 -0.10 7.02
N ILE A 78 8.30 0.39 5.92
CA ILE A 78 7.52 -0.45 4.99
C ILE A 78 8.40 -1.50 4.33
N ASN A 79 9.52 -1.09 3.73
CA ASN A 79 10.43 -2.01 3.05
C ASN A 79 10.99 -3.06 4.01
N GLY A 80 11.40 -2.65 5.22
CA GLY A 80 11.92 -3.55 6.25
C GLY A 80 10.87 -4.53 6.78
N THR A 81 9.61 -4.13 6.85
CA THR A 81 8.50 -5.01 7.27
C THR A 81 8.30 -6.13 6.26
N PHE A 82 8.14 -5.81 4.98
CA PHE A 82 7.90 -6.82 3.94
C PHE A 82 9.15 -7.64 3.61
N SER A 83 10.34 -7.08 3.76
CA SER A 83 11.61 -7.81 3.53
C SER A 83 11.83 -8.97 4.52
N LYS A 84 11.18 -8.95 5.68
CA LYS A 84 11.26 -10.06 6.66
C LYS A 84 10.50 -11.30 6.22
N VAL A 85 9.53 -11.14 5.33
CA VAL A 85 8.58 -12.18 4.91
C VAL A 85 8.63 -12.47 3.40
N GLY A 86 9.55 -11.82 2.69
CA GLY A 86 9.68 -11.98 1.24
C GLY A 86 10.60 -10.95 0.59
N LYS A 87 10.56 -10.91 -0.75
CA LYS A 87 11.27 -9.92 -1.56
C LYS A 87 10.39 -8.69 -1.77
N VAL A 88 10.98 -7.51 -1.63
CA VAL A 88 10.30 -6.24 -1.94
C VAL A 88 10.74 -5.74 -3.32
N VAL A 89 9.78 -5.34 -4.15
CA VAL A 89 10.00 -4.79 -5.49
C VAL A 89 9.42 -3.38 -5.53
N LYS A 90 10.27 -2.38 -5.72
CA LYS A 90 9.82 -1.00 -5.93
C LYS A 90 9.21 -0.86 -7.32
N LEU A 91 8.01 -0.29 -7.37
CA LEU A 91 7.26 -0.04 -8.59
C LEU A 91 7.39 1.44 -8.99
N LYS A 92 7.33 1.69 -10.29
CA LYS A 92 7.42 3.04 -10.86
C LYS A 92 6.05 3.69 -11.06
N ASP A 93 5.04 2.87 -11.32
CA ASP A 93 3.70 3.30 -11.66
C ASP A 93 2.67 2.28 -11.15
N GLU A 94 1.40 2.66 -11.21
CA GLU A 94 0.28 1.85 -10.74
C GLU A 94 -0.02 0.67 -11.67
N ASP A 95 0.31 0.74 -12.96
CA ASP A 95 0.11 -0.36 -13.92
C ASP A 95 0.97 -1.58 -13.56
N GLN A 96 2.16 -1.34 -12.99
CA GLN A 96 3.03 -2.40 -12.47
C GLN A 96 2.47 -3.16 -11.26
N ILE A 97 1.50 -2.58 -10.54
CA ILE A 97 0.83 -3.28 -9.43
C ILE A 97 0.03 -4.47 -9.98
N ASP A 98 -0.66 -4.29 -11.11
CA ASP A 98 -1.45 -5.34 -11.74
C ASP A 98 -0.55 -6.45 -12.30
N HIS A 99 0.62 -6.08 -12.83
CA HIS A 99 1.60 -7.05 -13.32
C HIS A 99 2.20 -7.93 -12.23
N ILE A 100 2.53 -7.37 -11.05
CA ILE A 100 3.02 -8.19 -9.92
C ILE A 100 1.95 -9.15 -9.44
N THR A 101 0.68 -8.74 -9.44
CA THR A 101 -0.45 -9.59 -9.02
C THR A 101 -0.58 -10.84 -9.90
N ALA A 102 -0.26 -10.74 -11.20
CA ALA A 102 -0.36 -11.85 -12.14
C ALA A 102 0.81 -12.84 -12.09
N MET A 103 1.95 -12.45 -11.51
CA MET A 103 3.18 -13.27 -11.50
C MET A 103 3.50 -13.93 -10.16
N ALA A 104 2.77 -13.56 -9.10
CA ALA A 104 3.09 -13.87 -7.71
C ALA A 104 2.22 -14.97 -7.10
#